data_AF-A0A653Y3F7-F1
#
_entry.id   AF-A0A653Y3F7-F1
#
_cell.length_a   1.000
_cell.length_b   1.000
_cell.length_c   1.000
_cell.angle_alpha   90.00
_cell.angle_beta   90.00
_cell.angle_gamma   90.00
#
_symmetry.space_group_name_H-M   'P 1'
#
loop_
_entity.id
_entity.type
_entity.pdbx_description
1 polymer ?
#
loop_
_entity_poly.entity_id
_entity_poly.type
_entity_poly.pdbx_seq_one_letter_code
_entity_poly.pdbx_strand_id
1 'polypeptide(L)' 'MKERFQMLNWQMTIVMTTLLLVLVTLYISKRYFYSKEIELLTESCQQEDGKIILETNGLTMDYSFECKNK' A
#
# COMPACT_ATOMS: atom_id res chain seq x y z
N MET A 1 42.48 -9.17 8.47
CA MET A 1 41.18 -9.87 8.46
C MET A 1 40.03 -8.99 8.95
N LYS A 2 40.20 -8.29 10.09
CA LYS A 2 39.20 -7.39 10.71
C LYS A 2 38.63 -6.29 9.79
N GLU A 3 39.50 -5.59 9.06
CA GLU A 3 39.11 -4.52 8.10
C GLU A 3 38.20 -5.02 6.96
N ARG A 4 38.45 -6.24 6.44
CA ARG A 4 37.63 -6.83 5.37
C ARG A 4 36.23 -7.20 5.86
N PHE A 5 36.10 -7.66 7.10
CA PHE A 5 34.80 -7.94 7.72
C PHE A 5 34.01 -6.67 7.98
N GLN A 6 34.66 -5.58 8.40
CA GLN A 6 34.00 -4.28 8.57
C GLN A 6 33.48 -3.72 7.24
N MET A 7 34.29 -3.82 6.18
CA MET A 7 33.89 -3.39 4.84
C MET A 7 32.70 -4.21 4.31
N LEU A 8 32.69 -5.52 4.53
CA LEU A 8 31.56 -6.40 4.15
C LEU A 8 30.28 -6.06 4.94
N ASN A 9 30.39 -5.83 6.24
CA ASN A 9 29.26 -5.47 7.09
C ASN A 9 28.62 -4.13 6.69
N TRP A 10 29.44 -3.17 6.29
CA TRP A 10 28.97 -1.88 5.78
C TRP A 10 28.15 -2.03 4.49
N GLN A 11 28.67 -2.82 3.53
CA GLN A 11 27.96 -3.10 2.28
C GLN A 11 26.61 -3.79 2.53
N MET A 12 26.59 -4.80 3.41
CA MET A 12 25.35 -5.48 3.79
C MET A 12 24.35 -4.56 4.47
N THR A 13 24.83 -3.65 5.33
CA THR A 13 23.97 -2.65 5.99
C THR A 13 23.33 -1.74 4.96
N ILE A 14 24.10 -1.24 3.98
CA ILE A 14 23.56 -0.42 2.88
C ILE A 14 22.49 -1.18 2.13
N VAL A 15 22.78 -2.40 1.67
CA VAL A 15 21.82 -3.22 0.92
C VAL A 15 20.52 -3.43 1.70
N MET A 16 20.61 -3.78 2.99
CA MET A 16 19.44 -3.98 3.84
C MET A 16 18.65 -2.69 4.04
N THR A 17 19.31 -1.55 4.26
CA THR A 17 18.62 -0.26 4.42
C THR A 17 17.93 0.18 3.12
N THR A 18 18.57 0.00 1.96
CA THR A 18 17.96 0.29 0.66
C THR A 18 16.76 -0.63 0.40
N LEU A 19 16.88 -1.92 0.69
CA LEU A 19 15.78 -2.87 0.56
C LEU A 19 14.59 -2.48 1.44
N LEU A 20 14.83 -2.12 2.70
CA LEU A 20 13.79 -1.64 3.60
C LEU A 20 13.12 -0.37 3.10
N LEU A 21 13.89 0.60 2.59
CA LEU A 21 13.36 1.83 2.00
C LEU A 21 12.45 1.53 0.80
N VAL A 22 12.86 0.62 -0.08
CA VAL A 22 12.05 0.20 -1.23
C VAL A 22 10.74 -0.44 -0.76
N LEU A 23 10.80 -1.36 0.20
CA LEU A 23 9.61 -2.04 0.74
C LEU A 23 8.63 -1.06 1.39
N VAL A 24 9.13 -0.12 2.20
CA VAL A 24 8.30 0.91 2.84
C VAL A 24 7.65 1.81 1.79
N THR A 25 8.41 2.24 0.79
CA THR A 25 7.89 3.08 -0.30
C THR A 25 6.78 2.36 -1.05
N LEU A 26 7.02 1.10 -1.45
CA LEU A 26 6.00 0.28 -2.13
C LEU A 26 4.74 0.09 -1.28
N TYR A 27 4.90 -0.16 0.02
CA TYR A 27 3.78 -0.31 0.94
C TYR A 27 2.94 0.97 1.06
N ILE A 28 3.59 2.13 1.21
CA ILE A 28 2.92 3.43 1.27
C ILE A 28 2.21 3.72 -0.06
N SER A 29 2.87 3.49 -1.19
CA SER A 29 2.27 3.68 -2.51
C SER A 29 1.04 2.78 -2.69
N LYS A 30 1.13 1.49 -2.37
CA LYS A 30 -0.02 0.56 -2.46
C LYS A 30 -1.20 1.09 -1.63
N ARG A 31 -0.95 1.50 -0.39
CA ARG A 31 -2.00 2.05 0.48
C ARG A 31 -2.60 3.35 -0.07
N TYR A 32 -1.79 4.22 -0.64
CA TYR A 32 -2.26 5.48 -1.24
C TYR A 32 -3.19 5.20 -2.43
N PHE A 33 -2.76 4.35 -3.37
CA PHE A 33 -3.58 3.98 -4.53
C PHE A 33 -4.85 3.26 -4.11
N TYR A 34 -4.77 2.33 -3.15
CA TYR A 34 -5.93 1.67 -2.56
C TYR A 34 -6.96 2.66 -2.02
N SER A 35 -6.52 3.67 -1.27
CA SER A 35 -7.42 4.69 -0.74
C SER A 35 -8.06 5.53 -1.84
N LYS A 36 -7.28 5.90 -2.88
CA LYS A 36 -7.78 6.70 -4.00
C LYS A 36 -8.75 5.94 -4.90
N GLU A 37 -8.52 4.65 -5.09
CA GLU A 37 -9.43 3.79 -5.85
C GLU A 37 -10.80 3.67 -5.16
N ILE A 38 -10.82 3.44 -3.85
CA ILE A 38 -12.07 3.41 -3.07
C ILE A 38 -12.77 4.76 -3.10
N GLU A 39 -12.04 5.87 -2.97
CA GLU A 39 -12.59 7.24 -3.03
C GLU A 39 -13.31 7.48 -4.36
N LEU A 40 -12.68 7.14 -5.50
CA LEU A 40 -13.29 7.28 -6.82
C LEU A 40 -14.54 6.40 -7.00
N LEU A 41 -14.49 5.14 -6.56
CA LEU A 41 -15.64 4.22 -6.61
C LEU A 41 -16.81 4.74 -5.75
N THR A 42 -16.50 5.28 -4.58
CA THR A 42 -17.48 5.85 -3.65
C THR A 42 -18.14 7.10 -4.24
N GLU A 43 -17.35 8.02 -4.79
CA GLU A 43 -17.83 9.26 -5.41
C GLU A 43 -18.76 8.97 -6.60
N SER A 44 -18.35 8.06 -7.48
CA SER A 44 -19.17 7.66 -8.64
C SER A 44 -20.50 7.03 -8.24
N CYS A 45 -20.52 6.17 -7.22
CA CYS A 45 -21.77 5.59 -6.71
C CYS A 45 -22.69 6.63 -6.06
N GLN A 46 -22.13 7.59 -5.31
CA GLN A 46 -22.91 8.68 -4.70
C GLN A 46 -23.53 9.61 -5.74
N GLN A 47 -22.83 9.83 -6.86
CA GLN A 47 -23.33 10.67 -7.94
C GLN A 47 -24.58 10.08 -8.62
N GLU A 48 -24.76 8.75 -8.57
CA GLU A 48 -25.92 8.04 -9.10
C GLU A 48 -27.00 7.75 -8.03
N ASP A 49 -26.97 8.45 -6.88
CA ASP A 49 -27.85 8.21 -5.73
C ASP A 49 -27.82 6.74 -5.22
N GLY A 50 -26.71 6.04 -5.49
CA GLY A 50 -26.50 4.64 -5.12
C GLY A 50 -26.15 4.46 -3.64
N LYS A 51 -26.49 3.29 -3.09
CA LYS A 51 -26.11 2.90 -1.73
C LYS A 51 -24.76 2.17 -1.77
N ILE A 52 -23.77 2.75 -1.10
CA ILE A 52 -22.42 2.18 -0.97
C ILE A 52 -22.42 1.01 0.02
N ILE A 53 -21.85 -0.11 -0.40
CA ILE A 53 -21.45 -1.23 0.46
C ILE A 53 -19.95 -1.44 0.25
N LEU A 54 -19.17 -1.14 1.28
CA LEU A 54 -17.71 -1.25 1.25
C LEU A 54 -17.24 -2.12 2.41
N GLU A 55 -16.59 -3.24 2.09
CA GLU A 55 -15.89 -4.09 3.05
C GLU A 55 -14.39 -3.96 2.81
N THR A 56 -13.62 -3.72 3.87
CA THR A 56 -12.17 -3.54 3.77
C THR A 56 -11.44 -4.44 4.75
N ASN A 57 -10.34 -5.03 4.30
CA ASN A 57 -9.37 -5.69 5.15
C ASN A 57 -8.12 -4.80 5.26
N GLY A 58 -8.00 -4.11 6.40
CA GLY A 58 -6.91 -3.16 6.62
C GLY A 58 -5.51 -3.79 6.66
N LEU A 59 -5.40 -5.11 6.86
CA LEU A 59 -4.11 -5.82 6.90
C LEU A 59 -3.61 -6.14 5.49
N THR A 60 -4.48 -6.71 4.65
CA THR A 60 -4.11 -7.10 3.27
C THR A 60 -4.31 -5.97 2.25
N MET A 61 -5.07 -4.94 2.64
CA MET A 61 -5.61 -3.92 1.75
C MET A 61 -6.47 -4.55 0.64
N ASP A 62 -7.21 -5.59 1.00
CA ASP A 62 -8.25 -6.14 0.12
C ASP A 62 -9.56 -5.42 0.41
N TYR A 63 -10.36 -5.19 -0.63
CA TYR A 63 -11.67 -4.61 -0.47
C TYR A 63 -12.70 -5.25 -1.39
N SER A 64 -13.95 -5.22 -0.95
CA SER A 64 -15.12 -5.50 -1.77
C SER A 64 -15.95 -4.24 -1.84
N PHE A 65 -16.25 -3.79 -3.05
CA PHE A 65 -17.07 -2.61 -3.30
C PHE A 65 -18.29 -3.03 -4.11
N GLU A 66 -19.48 -2.66 -3.61
CA GLU A 66 -20.74 -2.83 -4.31
C GLU A 66 -21.53 -1.50 -4.24
N CYS A 67 -21.98 -1.02 -5.40
CA CYS A 67 -22.90 0.10 -5.51
C CYS A 67 -24.29 -0.45 -5.82
N LYS A 68 -25.23 -0.31 -4.88
CA LYS A 68 -26.62 -0.70 -5.11
C LYS A 68 -27.41 0.49 -5.62
N ASN A 69 -27.84 0.40 -6.87
CA ASN A 69 -28.86 1.31 -7.39
C ASN A 69 -30.16 1.11 -6.61
N LYS A 70 -30.90 2.21 -6.46
CA LYS A 70 -32.15 2.27 -5.71
C LYS A 70 -33.22 1.34 -6.27
#